data_AF-A0AAV5UQY9-F1
#
_entry.id   AF-A0AAV5UQY9-F1
#
_cell.length_a   1.000
_cell.length_b   1.000
_cell.length_c   1.000
_cell.angle_alpha   90.00
_cell.angle_beta   90.00
_cell.angle_gamma   90.00
#
_symmetry.space_group_name_H-M   'P 1'
#
loop_
_entity.id
_entity.type
_entity.pdbx_description
1 polymer ?
#
loop_
_entity_poly.entity_id
_entity_poly.type
_entity_poly.pdbx_seq_one_letter_code
_entity_poly.pdbx_strand_id
1 'polypeptide(L)'
;ALIICNPSCDAASVRTREILQKERIIISKVLFNHCIKSHGKALGPNRFVEILALEGILMHQAQRTKQLQALMTVLNLRSINPKLMDETCGLSCA
;
A
#
# COMPACT_ATOMS: atom_id res chain seq x y z
N ALA A 1 5.77 -0.95 -5.96
CA ALA A 1 5.04 -0.67 -7.22
C ALA A 1 3.56 -1.02 -7.11
N LEU A 2 3.19 -2.31 -6.89
CA LEU A 2 1.80 -2.77 -6.85
C LEU A 2 0.90 -2.00 -5.85
N ILE A 3 1.38 -1.81 -4.61
CA ILE A 3 0.72 -1.03 -3.55
C ILE A 3 0.56 0.46 -3.90
N ILE A 4 1.55 1.04 -4.60
CA ILE A 4 1.55 2.47 -4.96
C ILE A 4 0.50 2.72 -6.06
N CYS A 5 0.34 1.77 -6.98
CA CYS A 5 -0.66 1.81 -8.05
C CYS A 5 -2.05 1.34 -7.59
N ASN A 6 -2.48 1.76 -6.39
CA ASN A 6 -3.79 1.37 -5.85
C ASN A 6 -4.92 2.26 -6.43
N PRO A 7 -5.83 1.72 -7.25
CA PRO A 7 -6.95 2.49 -7.81
C PRO A 7 -8.00 2.87 -6.76
N SER A 8 -8.00 2.26 -5.58
CA SER A 8 -8.93 2.55 -4.48
C SER A 8 -8.49 3.74 -3.62
N CYS A 9 -7.51 4.53 -4.06
CA CYS A 9 -7.14 5.76 -3.37
C CYS A 9 -8.30 6.78 -3.44
N ASP A 10 -8.90 7.08 -2.29
CA ASP A 10 -10.09 7.94 -2.17
C ASP A 10 -9.86 9.37 -2.70
N ALA A 11 -8.63 9.87 -2.60
CA ALA A 11 -8.25 11.20 -3.07
C ALA A 11 -8.00 11.29 -4.59
N ALA A 12 -8.02 10.16 -5.31
CA ALA A 12 -7.70 10.13 -6.73
C ALA A 12 -8.92 10.50 -7.61
N SER A 13 -8.71 11.26 -8.68
CA SER A 13 -9.74 11.49 -9.70
C SER A 13 -10.10 10.19 -10.44
N VAL A 14 -11.27 10.13 -11.10
CA VAL A 14 -11.68 8.98 -11.94
C VAL A 14 -10.57 8.64 -12.95
N ARG A 15 -10.07 9.66 -13.66
CA ARG A 15 -8.98 9.49 -14.64
C ARG A 15 -7.71 8.94 -14.00
N THR A 16 -7.36 9.41 -12.80
CA THR A 16 -6.20 8.91 -12.06
C THR A 16 -6.38 7.44 -11.68
N ARG A 17 -7.57 7.04 -11.20
CA ARG A 17 -7.87 5.64 -10.87
C ARG A 17 -7.74 4.72 -12.08
N GLU A 18 -8.21 5.17 -13.25
CA GLU A 18 -8.04 4.42 -14.51
C GLU A 18 -6.57 4.24 -14.90
N ILE A 19 -5.75 5.29 -14.75
CA ILE A 19 -4.30 5.21 -15.00
C ILE A 19 -3.65 4.24 -14.02
N LEU A 20 -3.93 4.37 -12.73
CA LEU A 20 -3.38 3.48 -11.70
C LEU A 20 -3.77 2.01 -11.94
N GLN A 21 -5.02 1.75 -12.36
CA GLN A 21 -5.46 0.41 -12.69
C GLN A 21 -4.68 -0.18 -13.89
N LYS A 22 -4.45 0.62 -14.94
CA LYS A 22 -3.66 0.18 -16.10
C LYS A 22 -2.23 -0.16 -15.69
N GLU A 23 -1.58 0.69 -14.92
CA GLU A 23 -0.22 0.44 -14.41
C GLU A 23 -0.16 -0.78 -13.51
N ARG A 24 -1.14 -0.95 -12.61
CA ARG A 24 -1.23 -2.11 -11.73
C ARG A 24 -1.34 -3.41 -12.52
N ILE A 25 -2.10 -3.43 -13.62
CA ILE A 25 -2.19 -4.61 -14.51
C ILE A 25 -0.82 -4.93 -15.13
N ILE A 26 -0.09 -3.93 -15.62
CA ILE A 26 1.24 -4.12 -16.21
C ILE A 26 2.21 -4.70 -15.16
N ILE A 27 2.26 -4.08 -13.97
CA ILE A 27 3.11 -4.52 -12.87
C ILE A 27 2.76 -5.95 -12.44
N SER A 28 1.48 -6.29 -12.33
CA SER A 28 1.02 -7.64 -11.99
C SER A 28 1.47 -8.69 -13.01
N LYS A 29 1.42 -8.37 -14.31
CA LYS A 29 1.93 -9.27 -15.37
C LYS A 29 3.44 -9.48 -15.26
N VAL A 30 4.19 -8.41 -15.03
CA VAL A 30 5.65 -8.49 -14.82
C VAL A 30 5.98 -9.35 -13.60
N LEU A 31 5.27 -9.13 -12.48
CA LEU A 31 5.44 -9.91 -11.26
C LEU A 31 5.09 -11.40 -11.47
N PHE A 32 3.99 -11.70 -12.16
CA PHE A 32 3.62 -13.07 -12.48
C PHE A 32 4.69 -13.76 -13.32
N ASN A 33 5.15 -13.11 -14.40
CA ASN A 33 6.20 -13.63 -15.26
C ASN A 33 7.50 -13.86 -14.49
N HIS A 34 7.85 -12.96 -13.57
CA HIS A 34 8.98 -13.14 -12.68
C HIS A 34 8.80 -14.37 -11.79
N CYS A 35 7.62 -14.55 -11.17
CA CYS A 35 7.35 -15.71 -10.32
C CYS A 35 7.46 -17.04 -11.09
N ILE A 36 6.91 -17.10 -12.32
CA ILE A 36 7.03 -18.28 -13.20
C ILE A 36 8.50 -18.56 -13.57
N LYS A 37 9.27 -17.53 -13.91
CA LYS A 37 10.69 -17.68 -14.27
C LYS A 37 11.54 -18.15 -13.08
N SER A 38 11.29 -17.60 -11.90
CA SER A 38 12.10 -17.87 -10.71
C SER A 38 11.74 -19.17 -9.98
N HIS A 39 10.47 -19.62 -10.05
CA HIS A 39 9.98 -20.77 -9.27
C HIS A 39 9.39 -21.89 -10.14
N GLY A 40 9.43 -21.74 -11.47
CA GLY A 40 8.86 -22.70 -12.41
C GLY A 40 7.33 -22.64 -12.50
N LYS A 41 6.77 -23.42 -13.44
CA LYS A 41 5.33 -23.42 -13.71
C LYS A 41 4.48 -24.03 -12.58
N ALA A 42 5.06 -24.94 -11.79
CA ALA A 42 4.36 -25.63 -10.72
C ALA A 42 4.15 -24.74 -9.48
N LEU A 43 5.17 -23.97 -9.08
CA LEU A 43 5.14 -23.17 -7.84
C LEU A 43 4.99 -21.67 -8.08
N GLY A 44 5.35 -21.17 -9.26
CA GLY A 44 5.28 -19.75 -9.60
C GLY A 44 3.89 -19.11 -9.42
N PRO A 45 2.78 -19.74 -9.83
CA PRO A 45 1.45 -19.19 -9.60
C PRO A 45 1.12 -19.04 -8.12
N ASN A 46 1.44 -20.04 -7.28
CA ASN A 46 1.23 -19.95 -5.83
C ASN A 46 2.05 -18.81 -5.25
N ARG A 47 3.33 -18.71 -5.64
CA ARG A 47 4.20 -17.64 -5.16
C ARG A 47 3.69 -16.24 -5.53
N PHE A 48 3.13 -16.08 -6.72
CA PHE A 48 2.49 -14.84 -7.14
C PHE A 48 1.31 -14.46 -6.24
N VAL A 49 0.42 -15.42 -5.95
CA VAL A 49 -0.74 -15.21 -5.07
C VAL A 49 -0.32 -14.87 -3.64
N GLU A 50 0.68 -15.56 -3.10
CA GLU A 50 1.25 -15.25 -1.79
C GLU A 50 1.74 -13.79 -1.71
N ILE A 51 2.45 -13.32 -2.74
CA ILE A 51 2.93 -11.94 -2.79
C ILE A 51 1.76 -10.95 -2.88
N LEU A 52 0.73 -11.25 -3.67
CA LEU A 52 -0.47 -10.40 -3.72
C LEU A 52 -1.21 -10.35 -2.38
N ALA A 53 -1.25 -11.45 -1.63
CA ALA A 53 -1.91 -11.49 -0.32
C ALA A 53 -1.24 -10.54 0.70
N LEU A 54 0.08 -10.30 0.57
CA LEU A 54 0.79 -9.33 1.40
C LEU A 54 0.27 -7.90 1.25
N GLU A 55 -0.31 -7.55 0.09
CA GLU A 55 -0.89 -6.21 -0.14
C GLU A 55 -1.97 -5.90 0.90
N GLY A 56 -2.92 -6.81 1.12
CA GLY A 56 -4.00 -6.61 2.09
C GLY A 56 -3.48 -6.49 3.52
N ILE A 57 -2.49 -7.31 3.88
CA ILE A 57 -1.84 -7.26 5.20
C ILE A 57 -1.18 -5.90 5.41
N LEU A 58 -0.42 -5.43 4.42
CA LEU A 58 0.29 -4.14 4.50
C LEU A 58 -0.67 -2.96 4.59
N MET A 59 -1.79 -2.97 3.84
CA MET A 59 -2.81 -1.92 3.92
C MET A 59 -3.49 -1.90 5.30
N HIS A 60 -3.82 -3.07 5.84
CA HIS A 60 -4.41 -3.15 7.18
C HIS A 60 -3.43 -2.68 8.27
N GLN A 61 -2.16 -3.05 8.17
CA GLN A 61 -1.12 -2.58 9.10
C GLN A 61 -0.94 -1.07 9.00
N ALA A 62 -0.86 -0.51 7.79
CA ALA A 62 -0.74 0.94 7.59
C ALA A 62 -1.90 1.71 8.24
N GLN A 63 -3.14 1.22 8.10
CA GLN A 63 -4.30 1.84 8.72
C GLN A 63 -4.24 1.78 10.25
N ARG A 64 -3.85 0.63 10.83
CA ARG A 64 -3.68 0.50 12.29
C ARG A 64 -2.58 1.41 12.83
N THR A 65 -1.46 1.52 12.12
CA THR A 65 -0.37 2.43 12.48
C THR A 65 -0.85 3.89 12.46
N LYS A 66 -1.60 4.29 11.44
CA LYS A 66 -2.19 5.63 11.36
C LYS A 66 -3.12 5.92 12.54
N GLN A 67 -3.98 4.97 12.92
CA GLN A 67 -4.88 5.09 14.08
C GLN A 67 -4.10 5.21 15.40
N LEU A 68 -3.07 4.39 15.59
CA LEU A 68 -2.22 4.47 16.77
C LEU A 68 -1.50 5.82 16.86
N GLN A 69 -0.98 6.32 15.74
CA GLN A 69 -0.34 7.64 15.68
C GLN A 69 -1.33 8.75 16.03
N ALA A 70 -2.56 8.70 15.51
CA ALA A 70 -3.62 9.64 15.87
C ALA A 70 -3.85 9.64 17.39
N LEU A 71 -4.01 8.46 18.00
CA LEU A 71 -4.20 8.31 19.44
C LEU A 71 -3.02 8.88 20.27
N MET A 72 -1.78 8.57 19.88
CA MET A 72 -0.60 9.12 20.56
C MET A 72 -0.54 10.65 20.51
N THR A 73 -1.02 11.26 19.42
CA THR A 73 -1.15 12.72 19.28
C THR A 73 -2.12 13.29 20.29
N VAL A 74 -3.34 12.74 20.33
CA VAL A 74 -4.43 13.25 21.17
C VAL A 74 -4.08 13.10 22.66
N LEU A 75 -3.36 12.04 23.02
CA LEU A 75 -2.92 11.79 24.39
C LEU A 75 -1.62 12.54 24.76
N ASN A 76 -1.03 13.32 23.86
CA ASN A 76 0.27 13.99 24.05
C ASN A 76 1.40 13.03 24.51
N LEU A 77 1.37 11.78 24.03
CA LEU A 77 2.34 10.74 24.40
C LEU A 77 3.54 10.66 23.45
N ARG A 78 3.67 11.60 22.50
CA ARG A 78 4.75 11.57 21.52
C ARG A 78 6.06 12.12 22.08
N SER A 79 7.12 11.34 21.94
CA SER A 79 8.49 11.77 22.27
C SER A 79 9.17 12.58 21.17
N ILE A 80 8.71 12.44 19.92
CA ILE A 80 9.25 13.12 18.73
C ILE A 80 8.08 13.69 17.93
N ASN A 81 8.29 14.85 17.30
CA ASN A 81 7.28 15.53 16.47
C ASN A 81 7.62 15.40 14.97
N PRO A 82 7.32 14.27 14.32
CA PRO A 82 7.66 14.04 12.92
C PRO A 82 6.66 14.75 11.99
N LYS A 83 6.93 16.01 11.66
CA LYS A 83 6.10 16.87 10.79
C LYS A 83 5.60 16.16 9.51
N LEU A 84 6.48 15.45 8.80
CA LEU A 84 6.12 14.73 7.58
C LEU A 84 5.10 13.61 7.82
N MET A 85 5.22 12.90 8.95
CA MET A 85 4.28 11.83 9.32
C MET A 85 2.91 12.41 9.66
N ASP A 86 2.88 13.60 10.27
CA ASP A 86 1.64 14.31 10.56
C ASP A 86 0.92 14.79 9.31
N GLU A 87 1.65 15.38 8.37
CA GLU A 87 1.11 15.75 7.06
C GLU A 87 0.57 14.51 6.32
N THR A 88 1.34 13.43 6.30
CA THR A 88 0.95 12.19 5.60
C THR A 88 -0.27 11.51 6.25
N CYS A 89 -0.39 11.60 7.59
CA CYS A 89 -1.51 11.02 8.32
C CYS A 89 -2.70 11.97 8.48
N GLY A 90 -2.59 13.24 8.07
CA GLY A 90 -3.61 14.25 8.31
C GLY A 90 -3.76 14.59 9.80
N LEU A 91 -2.68 14.49 10.57
CA LEU A 91 -2.62 14.78 12.01
C LEU A 91 -2.08 16.18 12.31
N SER A 92 -1.73 16.96 11.27
CA SER A 92 -1.39 18.37 11.42
C SER A 92 -2.62 19.14 11.88
N CYS A 93 -2.69 19.47 13.18
CA CYS A 93 -3.62 20.47 13.68
C CYS A 93 -3.27 21.83 13.06
N ALA A 94 -4.29 22.55 12.61
CA ALA A 94 -4.23 24.00 12.45
C ALA A 94 -4.01 24.67 13.82
#